data_AF-A0A3D4EEG1-F1
#
_entry.id   AF-A0A3D4EEG1-F1
#
_cell.length_a   1.000
_cell.length_b   1.000
_cell.length_c   1.000
_cell.angle_alpha   90.00
_cell.angle_beta   90.00
_cell.angle_gamma   90.00
#
_symmetry.space_group_name_H-M   'P 1'
#
loop_
_entity.id
_entity.type
_entity.pdbx_description
1 polymer ?
#
loop_
_entity_poly.entity_id
_entity_poly.type
_entity_poly.pdbx_seq_one_letter_code
_entity_poly.pdbx_strand_id
1 'polypeptide(L)'
;MKKRKISLLLVVCMVLCLCACGGGGKYKAVKTVRSQDYSIGFRNGDSTYHYIDKALRELSYNGTIDDLAAKWFGSKNAVDFPSTKDALSELGYIAPREFIIGVDLDSAPMAFTSGDGYDGFDIELAKAVCEKLGWSLKIQAIHSENAFVELNSGNIDCAWGGVVLDRESADYTILVTYMSDKLVLAAKGSGSSSIRGKTLFMGTSQCYLDLMEENTGISGKLGQISRIQGGAQDYLAALDRGECDLVMITDSAVDYFNSH
;
A
#
# COMPACT_ATOMS: atom_id res chain seq x y z
N MET A 1 45.20 50.29 37.21
CA MET A 1 45.91 50.19 35.91
C MET A 1 46.81 48.95 35.89
N LYS A 2 46.37 47.84 35.29
CA LYS A 2 47.22 46.67 34.97
C LYS A 2 46.80 46.13 33.61
N LYS A 3 47.79 45.91 32.74
CA LYS A 3 47.66 45.45 31.35
C LYS A 3 47.85 43.92 31.26
N ARG A 4 47.37 43.38 30.13
CA ARG A 4 47.87 42.25 29.29
C ARG A 4 47.24 40.84 29.39
N LYS A 5 46.49 40.52 28.32
CA LYS A 5 46.68 39.47 27.29
C LYS A 5 46.38 37.96 27.56
N ILE A 6 45.42 37.47 26.76
CA ILE A 6 45.38 36.27 25.88
C ILE A 6 45.25 34.86 26.50
N SER A 7 44.17 34.14 26.10
CA SER A 7 44.11 32.75 25.56
C SER A 7 42.62 32.33 25.52
N LEU A 8 41.95 32.17 24.37
CA LEU A 8 41.94 31.06 23.40
C LEU A 8 41.59 29.67 23.98
N LEU A 9 40.48 29.13 23.44
CA LEU A 9 40.12 27.70 23.25
C LEU A 9 39.13 27.02 24.24
N LEU A 10 38.21 26.26 23.63
CA LEU A 10 37.26 25.26 24.16
C LEU A 10 36.00 25.84 24.83
N VAL A 11 34.77 25.62 24.36
CA VAL A 11 34.17 24.32 24.01
C VAL A 11 33.10 24.49 22.93
N VAL A 12 33.31 23.76 21.83
CA VAL A 12 32.33 23.30 20.85
C VAL A 12 31.52 22.17 21.53
N CYS A 13 30.23 22.34 21.85
CA CYS A 13 29.38 21.20 22.27
C CYS A 13 27.84 21.36 22.25
N MET A 14 27.25 22.33 21.57
CA MET A 14 25.78 22.41 21.45
C MET A 14 25.51 23.35 20.28
N VAL A 15 25.24 22.91 19.05
CA VAL A 15 23.98 22.30 18.64
C VAL A 15 24.26 21.53 17.34
N LEU A 16 24.44 20.21 17.44
CA LEU A 16 24.46 19.27 16.32
C LEU A 16 23.77 18.00 16.81
N CYS A 17 22.44 17.98 16.71
CA CYS A 17 21.62 16.77 16.57
C CYS A 17 20.14 17.20 16.47
N LEU A 18 19.78 17.76 15.32
CA LEU A 18 18.46 17.51 14.74
C LEU A 18 18.68 16.65 13.50
N CYS A 19 19.29 15.49 13.70
CA CYS A 19 19.01 14.35 12.84
C CYS A 19 17.64 13.83 13.27
N ALA A 20 16.59 14.32 12.64
CA ALA A 20 15.29 13.66 12.66
C ALA A 20 15.44 12.34 11.87
N CYS A 21 15.96 11.31 12.53
CA CYS A 21 15.94 9.94 12.04
C CYS A 21 15.48 9.06 13.21
N GLY A 22 14.24 8.57 13.14
CA GLY A 22 13.70 7.58 14.06
C GLY A 22 12.44 8.04 14.80
N GLY A 23 11.33 8.21 14.08
CA GLY A 23 10.00 8.18 14.72
C GLY A 23 9.74 6.74 15.19
N GLY A 24 9.77 6.52 16.50
CA GLY A 24 9.65 5.20 17.12
C GLY A 24 8.21 4.70 17.13
N GLY A 25 7.79 4.03 16.05
CA GLY A 25 6.59 3.20 16.04
C GLY A 25 6.78 1.87 16.76
N LYS A 26 5.68 1.15 17.01
CA LYS A 26 5.70 -0.23 17.53
C LYS A 26 6.45 -1.18 16.58
N TYR A 27 6.40 -0.89 15.27
CA TYR A 27 7.09 -1.62 14.21
C TYR A 27 7.96 -0.69 13.37
N LYS A 28 8.92 -1.26 12.65
CA LYS A 28 9.76 -0.54 11.68
C LYS A 28 10.10 -1.41 10.48
N ALA A 29 10.19 -0.80 9.30
CA ALA A 29 10.84 -1.41 8.16
C ALA A 29 12.36 -1.52 8.42
N VAL A 30 12.92 -2.72 8.21
CA VAL A 30 14.37 -2.97 8.37
C VAL A 30 15.06 -3.25 7.03
N LYS A 31 14.31 -3.68 6.01
CA LYS A 31 14.85 -3.95 4.68
C LYS A 31 13.77 -3.85 3.62
N THR A 32 13.99 -3.03 2.59
CA THR A 32 13.18 -3.08 1.37
C THR A 32 13.52 -4.31 0.54
N VAL A 33 12.49 -5.03 0.11
CA VAL A 33 12.57 -6.20 -0.78
C VAL A 33 12.34 -5.77 -2.23
N ARG A 34 11.29 -5.00 -2.50
CA ARG A 34 10.99 -4.40 -3.80
C ARG A 34 10.17 -3.12 -3.66
N SER A 35 10.24 -2.27 -4.68
CA SER A 35 9.23 -1.22 -4.88
C SER A 35 8.07 -1.79 -5.70
N GLN A 36 6.89 -1.21 -5.55
CA GLN A 36 5.71 -1.57 -6.31
C GLN A 36 4.78 -0.38 -6.48
N ASP A 37 3.99 -0.41 -7.54
CA ASP A 37 3.10 0.68 -7.93
C ASP A 37 1.66 0.15 -7.96
N TYR A 38 0.79 0.73 -7.13
CA TYR A 38 -0.62 0.38 -7.10
C TYR A 38 -1.39 1.08 -8.21
N SER A 39 -2.21 0.30 -8.91
CA SER A 39 -2.90 0.76 -10.10
C SER A 39 -4.34 0.28 -10.16
N ILE A 40 -5.17 1.01 -10.91
CA ILE A 40 -6.53 0.63 -11.28
C ILE A 40 -6.50 0.17 -12.74
N GLY A 41 -6.90 -1.07 -13.00
CA GLY A 41 -6.86 -1.69 -14.31
C GLY A 41 -8.22 -2.19 -14.80
N PHE A 42 -8.39 -2.21 -16.12
CA PHE A 42 -9.57 -2.69 -16.82
C PHE A 42 -9.19 -3.61 -17.97
N ARG A 43 -10.14 -4.43 -18.41
CA ARG A 43 -10.02 -5.16 -19.67
C ARG A 43 -9.89 -4.16 -20.82
N ASN A 44 -9.05 -4.45 -21.80
CA ASN A 44 -8.91 -3.62 -22.99
C ASN A 44 -10.27 -3.38 -23.69
N GLY A 45 -10.57 -2.13 -23.99
CA GLY A 45 -11.81 -1.71 -24.64
C GLY A 45 -13.04 -1.69 -23.74
N ASP A 46 -12.92 -1.96 -22.43
CA ASP A 46 -14.05 -1.85 -21.52
C ASP A 46 -14.46 -0.39 -21.29
N SER A 47 -15.67 -0.05 -21.71
CA SER A 47 -16.22 1.30 -21.57
C SER A 47 -16.45 1.73 -20.11
N THR A 48 -16.49 0.79 -19.17
CA THR A 48 -16.66 1.05 -17.73
C THR A 48 -15.57 1.99 -17.21
N TYR A 49 -14.36 1.90 -17.77
CA TYR A 49 -13.22 2.77 -17.42
C TYR A 49 -13.57 4.26 -17.52
N HIS A 50 -14.39 4.68 -18.49
CA HIS A 50 -14.77 6.08 -18.65
C HIS A 50 -15.59 6.61 -17.47
N TYR A 51 -16.53 5.81 -16.95
CA TYR A 51 -17.35 6.21 -15.81
C TYR A 51 -16.50 6.33 -14.54
N ILE A 52 -15.57 5.38 -14.36
CA ILE A 52 -14.67 5.35 -13.20
C ILE A 52 -13.67 6.52 -13.26
N ASP A 53 -13.07 6.82 -14.42
CA ASP A 53 -12.20 7.99 -14.61
C ASP A 53 -12.91 9.30 -14.22
N LYS A 54 -14.13 9.52 -14.71
CA LYS A 54 -14.89 10.74 -14.42
C LYS A 54 -15.28 10.83 -12.94
N ALA A 55 -15.71 9.73 -12.32
CA ALA A 55 -16.03 9.70 -10.90
C ALA A 55 -14.80 10.02 -10.04
N LEU A 56 -13.65 9.38 -10.31
CA LEU A 56 -12.39 9.62 -9.61
C LEU A 56 -11.94 11.08 -9.75
N ARG A 57 -12.05 11.66 -10.95
CA ARG A 57 -11.68 13.07 -11.18
C ARG A 57 -12.49 14.05 -10.36
N GLU A 58 -13.79 13.81 -10.23
CA GLU A 58 -14.66 14.67 -9.46
C GLU A 58 -14.46 14.49 -7.94
N LEU A 59 -14.23 13.25 -7.49
CA LEU A 59 -13.86 12.96 -6.09
C LEU A 59 -12.50 13.53 -5.70
N SER A 60 -11.55 13.56 -6.64
CA SER A 60 -10.27 14.24 -6.47
C SER A 60 -10.48 15.75 -6.39
N TYR A 61 -11.27 16.33 -7.29
CA TYR A 61 -11.56 17.77 -7.29
C TYR A 61 -12.25 18.27 -6.01
N ASN A 62 -13.18 17.49 -5.46
CA ASN A 62 -13.95 17.91 -4.30
C ASN A 62 -13.29 17.59 -2.94
N GLY A 63 -12.09 17.00 -2.94
CA GLY A 63 -11.31 16.68 -1.74
C GLY A 63 -11.67 15.36 -1.05
N THR A 64 -12.60 14.55 -1.59
CA THR A 64 -12.95 13.25 -1.00
C THR A 64 -11.74 12.31 -0.97
N ILE A 65 -10.97 12.26 -2.07
CA ILE A 65 -9.75 11.42 -2.12
C ILE A 65 -8.71 11.91 -1.11
N ASP A 66 -8.51 13.23 -0.97
CA ASP A 66 -7.57 13.80 0.00
C ASP A 66 -7.94 13.42 1.44
N ASP A 67 -9.23 13.48 1.78
CA ASP A 67 -9.71 13.13 3.12
C ASP A 67 -9.58 11.63 3.40
N LEU A 68 -9.84 10.77 2.41
CA LEU A 68 -9.56 9.34 2.50
C LEU A 68 -8.06 9.07 2.64
N ALA A 69 -7.22 9.75 1.87
CA ALA A 69 -5.77 9.61 1.93
C ALA A 69 -5.22 10.02 3.31
N ALA A 70 -5.72 11.14 3.85
CA ALA A 70 -5.37 11.59 5.19
C ALA A 70 -5.80 10.59 6.27
N LYS A 71 -6.98 10.00 6.14
CA LYS A 71 -7.47 8.96 7.06
C LYS A 71 -6.57 7.72 7.05
N TRP A 72 -6.28 7.18 5.87
CA TRP A 72 -5.62 5.88 5.73
C TRP A 72 -4.09 5.93 5.81
N PHE A 73 -3.49 7.05 5.39
CA PHE A 73 -2.04 7.19 5.27
C PHE A 73 -1.46 8.35 6.10
N GLY A 74 -2.30 9.09 6.84
CA GLY A 74 -1.86 10.25 7.62
C GLY A 74 -1.47 11.47 6.78
N SER A 75 -1.65 11.43 5.46
CA SER A 75 -1.27 12.50 4.53
C SER A 75 -2.26 12.62 3.37
N LYS A 76 -2.72 13.85 3.09
CA LYS A 76 -3.59 14.16 1.95
C LYS A 76 -2.91 13.88 0.59
N ASN A 77 -1.58 13.91 0.55
CA ASN A 77 -0.80 13.75 -0.69
C ASN A 77 -0.21 12.34 -0.82
N ALA A 78 -0.75 11.35 -0.10
CA ALA A 78 -0.24 9.98 -0.16
C ALA A 78 -0.58 9.27 -1.48
N VAL A 79 -1.60 9.77 -2.19
CA VAL A 79 -2.06 9.23 -3.48
C VAL A 79 -2.17 10.34 -4.51
N ASP A 80 -2.04 9.98 -5.79
CA ASP A 80 -2.14 10.89 -6.92
C ASP A 80 -3.24 10.45 -7.87
N PHE A 81 -4.28 11.27 -8.00
CA PHE A 81 -5.38 11.05 -8.91
C PHE A 81 -5.62 12.31 -9.75
N PRO A 82 -5.88 12.16 -11.06
CA PRO A 82 -6.21 13.30 -11.89
C PRO A 82 -7.47 14.00 -11.35
N SER A 83 -7.47 15.33 -11.38
CA SER A 83 -8.54 16.16 -10.81
C SER A 83 -9.24 16.96 -11.91
N THR A 84 -10.57 16.94 -11.95
CA THR A 84 -11.35 17.74 -12.90
C THR A 84 -12.71 18.07 -12.30
N LYS A 85 -13.03 19.37 -12.28
CA LYS A 85 -14.34 19.87 -11.82
C LYS A 85 -15.45 19.38 -12.75
N ASP A 86 -16.58 18.97 -12.17
CA ASP A 86 -17.80 18.59 -12.89
C ASP A 86 -17.56 17.52 -13.96
N ALA A 87 -16.58 16.63 -13.76
CA ALA A 87 -16.19 15.61 -14.74
C ALA A 87 -17.33 14.65 -15.09
N LEU A 88 -18.24 14.37 -14.16
CA LEU A 88 -19.43 13.53 -14.43
C LEU A 88 -20.45 14.22 -15.33
N SER A 89 -20.43 15.55 -15.47
CA SER A 89 -21.37 16.28 -16.32
C SER A 89 -21.19 16.00 -17.81
N GLU A 90 -20.05 15.44 -18.21
CA GLU A 90 -19.78 14.96 -19.56
C GLU A 90 -20.50 13.65 -19.87
N LEU A 91 -20.95 12.93 -18.84
CA LEU A 91 -21.68 11.69 -18.98
C LEU A 91 -23.17 11.99 -19.20
N GLY A 92 -23.79 11.19 -20.07
CA GLY A 92 -25.24 11.17 -20.22
C GLY A 92 -25.92 10.45 -19.06
N TYR A 93 -27.08 9.85 -19.34
CA TYR A 93 -27.74 8.98 -18.37
C TYR A 93 -26.84 7.80 -18.00
N ILE A 94 -26.61 7.62 -16.69
CA ILE A 94 -25.85 6.50 -16.12
C ILE A 94 -26.86 5.46 -15.63
N ALA A 95 -26.91 4.31 -16.30
CA ALA A 95 -27.75 3.21 -15.88
C ALA A 95 -27.20 2.58 -14.59
N PRO A 96 -28.05 2.32 -13.57
CA PRO A 96 -27.64 1.56 -12.40
C PRO A 96 -27.19 0.15 -12.78
N ARG A 97 -26.13 -0.34 -12.14
CA ARG A 97 -25.62 -1.71 -12.29
C ARG A 97 -24.82 -2.14 -11.07
N GLU A 98 -24.53 -3.43 -11.00
CA GLU A 98 -23.47 -3.96 -10.14
C GLU A 98 -22.11 -3.70 -10.79
N PHE A 99 -21.13 -3.30 -9.97
CA PHE A 99 -19.74 -3.10 -10.36
C PHE A 99 -18.85 -3.99 -9.51
N ILE A 100 -18.14 -4.90 -10.16
CA ILE A 100 -17.34 -5.93 -9.50
C ILE A 100 -15.87 -5.55 -9.55
N ILE A 101 -15.28 -5.28 -8.40
CA ILE A 101 -13.83 -5.03 -8.28
C ILE A 101 -13.10 -6.29 -7.80
N GLY A 102 -11.96 -6.56 -8.40
CA GLY A 102 -10.98 -7.54 -7.94
C GLY A 102 -9.99 -6.90 -6.97
N VAL A 103 -9.98 -7.39 -5.72
CA VAL A 103 -9.14 -6.85 -4.63
C VAL A 103 -8.12 -7.88 -4.18
N ASP A 104 -6.88 -7.44 -3.95
CA ASP A 104 -5.85 -8.20 -3.27
C ASP A 104 -5.91 -7.91 -1.76
N LEU A 105 -6.44 -8.87 -0.98
CA LEU A 105 -6.69 -8.71 0.45
C LEU A 105 -5.42 -8.77 1.33
N ASP A 106 -4.26 -9.08 0.74
CA ASP A 106 -2.97 -9.05 1.46
C ASP A 106 -2.34 -7.64 1.43
N SER A 107 -3.05 -6.66 0.86
CA SER A 107 -2.55 -5.31 0.58
C SER A 107 -3.05 -4.27 1.57
N ALA A 108 -2.97 -4.55 2.87
CA ALA A 108 -3.23 -3.52 3.88
C ALA A 108 -2.27 -2.32 3.69
N PRO A 109 -2.72 -1.06 3.85
CA PRO A 109 -4.09 -0.63 4.19
C PRO A 109 -5.00 -0.34 2.96
N MET A 110 -4.61 -0.74 1.74
CA MET A 110 -5.40 -0.52 0.52
C MET A 110 -6.67 -1.38 0.51
N ALA A 111 -6.52 -2.68 0.77
CA ALA A 111 -7.62 -3.62 0.91
C ALA A 111 -7.20 -4.79 1.81
N PHE A 112 -8.03 -5.13 2.79
CA PHE A 112 -7.79 -6.25 3.70
C PHE A 112 -9.09 -6.73 4.36
N THR A 113 -9.05 -7.93 4.91
CA THR A 113 -10.16 -8.48 5.70
C THR A 113 -10.23 -7.80 7.07
N SER A 114 -11.43 -7.38 7.47
CA SER A 114 -11.71 -6.78 8.77
C SER A 114 -13.01 -7.33 9.33
N GLY A 115 -12.93 -8.13 10.39
CA GLY A 115 -14.07 -8.88 10.92
C GLY A 115 -14.68 -9.81 9.86
N ASP A 116 -16.00 -9.72 9.66
CA ASP A 116 -16.74 -10.49 8.65
C ASP A 116 -16.76 -9.79 7.26
N GLY A 117 -16.05 -8.67 7.10
CA GLY A 117 -16.09 -7.85 5.89
C GLY A 117 -14.71 -7.41 5.39
N TYR A 118 -14.72 -6.37 4.56
CA TYR A 118 -13.52 -5.79 3.95
C TYR A 118 -13.40 -4.33 4.31
N ASP A 119 -12.16 -3.90 4.52
CA ASP A 119 -11.80 -2.52 4.82
C ASP A 119 -10.56 -2.10 4.04
N GLY A 120 -10.31 -0.80 3.98
CA GLY A 120 -9.14 -0.23 3.32
C GLY A 120 -9.47 0.96 2.41
N PHE A 121 -8.41 1.70 2.06
CA PHE A 121 -8.49 2.90 1.23
C PHE A 121 -9.21 2.65 -0.10
N ASP A 122 -8.83 1.61 -0.84
CA ASP A 122 -9.40 1.31 -2.15
C ASP A 122 -10.87 0.86 -2.03
N ILE A 123 -11.20 0.14 -0.95
CA ILE A 123 -12.58 -0.29 -0.68
C ILE A 123 -13.48 0.92 -0.43
N GLU A 124 -13.04 1.89 0.37
CA GLU A 124 -13.81 3.10 0.64
C GLU A 124 -13.89 4.02 -0.59
N LEU A 125 -12.82 4.13 -1.36
CA LEU A 125 -12.83 4.93 -2.58
C LEU A 125 -13.75 4.31 -3.66
N ALA A 126 -13.73 2.98 -3.81
CA ALA A 126 -14.63 2.28 -4.73
C ALA A 126 -16.11 2.43 -4.33
N LYS A 127 -16.41 2.41 -3.03
CA LYS A 127 -17.76 2.71 -2.51
C LYS A 127 -18.17 4.14 -2.89
N ALA A 128 -17.32 5.14 -2.64
CA ALA A 128 -17.61 6.53 -2.99
C ALA A 128 -17.81 6.75 -4.50
N VAL A 129 -17.04 6.05 -5.35
CA VAL A 129 -17.24 6.04 -6.79
C VAL A 129 -18.60 5.43 -7.16
N CYS A 130 -18.95 4.28 -6.61
CA CYS A 130 -20.24 3.63 -6.87
C CYS A 130 -21.42 4.51 -6.44
N GLU A 131 -21.33 5.17 -5.28
CA GLU A 131 -22.33 6.11 -4.80
C GLU A 131 -22.56 7.27 -5.79
N LYS A 132 -21.49 7.85 -6.35
CA LYS A 132 -21.60 8.90 -7.37
C LYS A 132 -22.23 8.42 -8.68
N LEU A 133 -22.02 7.16 -9.05
CA LEU A 133 -22.54 6.57 -10.28
C LEU A 133 -23.94 5.95 -10.10
N GLY A 134 -24.44 5.85 -8.87
CA GLY A 134 -25.68 5.11 -8.57
C GLY A 134 -25.53 3.60 -8.80
N TRP A 135 -24.33 3.06 -8.62
CA TRP A 135 -24.00 1.65 -8.78
C TRP A 135 -23.91 0.93 -7.44
N SER A 136 -24.06 -0.39 -7.45
CA SER A 136 -23.79 -1.24 -6.28
C SER A 136 -22.41 -1.87 -6.39
N LEU A 137 -21.57 -1.70 -5.37
CA LEU A 137 -20.25 -2.30 -5.33
C LEU A 137 -20.32 -3.78 -4.92
N LYS A 138 -19.61 -4.64 -5.66
CA LYS A 138 -19.31 -6.01 -5.27
C LYS A 138 -17.81 -6.22 -5.27
N ILE A 139 -17.33 -6.90 -4.23
CA ILE A 139 -15.90 -7.19 -4.03
C ILE A 139 -15.66 -8.67 -4.32
N GLN A 140 -14.68 -8.93 -5.18
CA GLN A 140 -14.18 -10.26 -5.49
C GLN A 140 -12.72 -10.33 -5.04
N ALA A 141 -12.41 -11.20 -4.08
CA ALA A 141 -11.03 -11.43 -3.68
C ALA A 141 -10.27 -12.11 -4.83
N ILE A 142 -9.08 -11.59 -5.13
CA ILE A 142 -8.14 -12.11 -6.12
C ILE A 142 -6.71 -12.02 -5.55
N HIS A 143 -5.76 -12.61 -6.25
CA HIS A 143 -4.34 -12.26 -6.07
C HIS A 143 -3.92 -11.35 -7.21
N SER A 144 -3.05 -10.36 -6.94
CA SER A 144 -2.61 -9.39 -7.94
C SER A 144 -2.07 -10.03 -9.22
N GLU A 145 -1.33 -11.15 -9.12
CA GLU A 145 -0.82 -11.89 -10.29
C GLU A 145 -1.91 -12.46 -11.20
N ASN A 146 -3.13 -12.64 -10.70
CA ASN A 146 -4.26 -13.20 -11.43
C ASN A 146 -5.16 -12.12 -12.05
N ALA A 147 -4.88 -10.83 -11.84
CA ALA A 147 -5.73 -9.72 -12.29
C ALA A 147 -6.09 -9.80 -13.79
N PHE A 148 -5.14 -10.16 -14.66
CA PHE A 148 -5.43 -10.34 -16.09
C PHE A 148 -6.45 -11.45 -16.35
N VAL A 149 -6.28 -12.62 -15.72
CA VAL A 149 -7.17 -13.77 -15.92
C VAL A 149 -8.58 -13.44 -15.45
N GLU A 150 -8.70 -12.79 -14.30
CA GLU A 150 -9.98 -12.38 -13.70
C GLU A 150 -10.68 -11.31 -14.55
N LEU A 151 -9.93 -10.32 -15.04
CA LEU A 151 -10.44 -9.32 -15.99
C LEU A 151 -10.89 -9.99 -17.29
N ASN A 152 -10.08 -10.85 -17.89
CA ASN A 152 -10.37 -11.44 -19.19
C ASN A 152 -11.54 -12.45 -19.14
N SER A 153 -11.68 -13.19 -18.04
CA SER A 153 -12.81 -14.10 -17.82
C SER A 153 -14.12 -13.38 -17.48
N GLY A 154 -14.06 -12.11 -17.08
CA GLY A 154 -15.23 -11.32 -16.69
C GLY A 154 -15.74 -11.62 -15.28
N ASN A 155 -14.91 -12.27 -14.46
CA ASN A 155 -15.17 -12.42 -13.03
C ASN A 155 -15.12 -11.08 -12.29
N ILE A 156 -14.34 -10.13 -12.81
CA ILE A 156 -14.26 -8.75 -12.32
C ILE A 156 -14.38 -7.77 -13.49
N ASP A 157 -14.97 -6.60 -13.22
CA ASP A 157 -15.02 -5.47 -14.15
C ASP A 157 -13.73 -4.64 -14.09
N CYS A 158 -13.10 -4.61 -12.91
CA CYS A 158 -11.96 -3.74 -12.62
C CYS A 158 -11.00 -4.41 -11.62
N ALA A 159 -9.71 -4.37 -11.90
CA ALA A 159 -8.68 -4.74 -10.94
C ALA A 159 -8.33 -3.50 -10.11
N TRP A 160 -8.79 -3.47 -8.87
CA TRP A 160 -8.72 -2.30 -7.99
C TRP A 160 -8.84 -2.74 -6.53
N GLY A 161 -7.81 -2.47 -5.73
CA GLY A 161 -7.71 -2.94 -4.35
C GLY A 161 -6.33 -3.52 -4.08
N GLY A 162 -5.29 -2.69 -3.99
CA GLY A 162 -3.92 -3.16 -3.75
C GLY A 162 -3.29 -3.96 -4.90
N VAL A 163 -3.83 -3.84 -6.12
CA VAL A 163 -3.31 -4.56 -7.29
C VAL A 163 -2.10 -3.84 -7.87
N VAL A 164 -1.04 -4.60 -8.11
CA VAL A 164 0.17 -4.18 -8.82
C VAL A 164 0.09 -4.69 -10.26
N LEU A 165 0.07 -3.77 -11.21
CA LEU A 165 -0.02 -4.06 -12.64
C LEU A 165 1.28 -3.70 -13.35
N ASP A 166 1.67 -4.52 -14.31
CA ASP A 166 2.80 -4.25 -15.20
C ASP A 166 2.39 -3.19 -16.24
N ARG A 167 3.12 -2.08 -16.24
CA ARG A 167 2.88 -0.93 -17.12
C ARG A 167 3.29 -1.19 -18.57
N GLU A 168 4.10 -2.23 -18.79
CA GLU A 168 4.54 -2.65 -20.13
C GLU A 168 3.63 -3.73 -20.74
N SER A 169 2.69 -4.29 -19.95
CA SER A 169 1.76 -5.30 -20.45
C SER A 169 0.75 -4.71 -21.44
N ALA A 170 0.52 -5.43 -22.53
CA ALA A 170 -0.52 -5.11 -23.52
C ALA A 170 -1.88 -5.74 -23.19
N ASP A 171 -1.99 -6.50 -22.10
CA ASP A 171 -3.11 -7.39 -21.83
C ASP A 171 -4.32 -6.67 -21.20
N TYR A 172 -4.10 -5.48 -20.65
CA TYR A 172 -5.11 -4.67 -19.97
C TYR A 172 -4.80 -3.18 -20.11
N THR A 173 -5.79 -2.37 -19.77
CA THR A 173 -5.68 -0.90 -19.75
C THR A 173 -5.53 -0.44 -18.30
N ILE A 174 -4.43 0.24 -17.99
CA ILE A 174 -4.25 0.92 -16.71
C ILE A 174 -4.91 2.30 -16.81
N LEU A 175 -5.89 2.56 -15.96
CA LEU A 175 -6.53 3.87 -15.84
C LEU A 175 -5.61 4.86 -15.12
N VAL A 176 -5.13 4.47 -13.94
CA VAL A 176 -4.27 5.31 -13.11
C VAL A 176 -3.36 4.44 -12.24
N THR A 177 -2.12 4.91 -12.07
CA THR A 177 -1.22 4.42 -11.02
C THR A 177 -1.18 5.51 -9.96
N TYR A 178 -1.72 5.24 -8.79
CA TYR A 178 -2.05 6.28 -7.83
C TYR A 178 -1.11 6.33 -6.62
N MET A 179 -0.30 5.28 -6.39
CA MET A 179 0.61 5.22 -5.24
C MET A 179 1.80 4.33 -5.55
N SER A 180 3.00 4.80 -5.19
CA SER A 180 4.20 3.96 -5.11
C SER A 180 4.43 3.56 -3.66
N ASP A 181 4.70 2.28 -3.44
CA ASP A 181 4.94 1.69 -2.12
C ASP A 181 6.15 0.74 -2.18
N LYS A 182 6.52 0.18 -1.03
CA LYS A 182 7.60 -0.78 -0.89
C LYS A 182 7.10 -2.00 -0.14
N LEU A 183 7.42 -3.17 -0.67
CA LEU A 183 7.37 -4.40 0.12
C LEU A 183 8.65 -4.47 0.97
N VAL A 184 8.49 -4.63 2.28
CA VAL A 184 9.57 -4.58 3.26
C VAL A 184 9.58 -5.81 4.16
N LEU A 185 10.74 -6.09 4.73
CA LEU A 185 10.83 -6.86 5.97
C LEU A 185 10.67 -5.87 7.12
N ALA A 186 9.69 -6.10 7.99
CA ALA A 186 9.41 -5.31 9.17
C ALA A 186 9.76 -6.08 10.45
N ALA A 187 10.20 -5.36 11.48
CA ALA A 187 10.52 -5.87 12.80
C ALA A 187 9.84 -5.01 13.88
N LYS A 188 9.90 -5.44 15.15
CA LYS A 188 9.55 -4.56 16.27
C LYS A 188 10.43 -3.30 16.26
N GLY A 189 9.86 -2.14 16.55
CA GLY A 189 10.56 -0.85 16.57
C GLY A 189 11.79 -0.85 17.48
N SER A 190 11.66 -1.46 18.66
CA SER A 190 12.73 -1.65 19.65
C SER A 190 13.76 -2.74 19.30
N GLY A 191 13.48 -3.56 18.28
CA GLY A 191 14.31 -4.69 17.87
C GLY A 191 15.57 -4.28 17.09
N SER A 192 16.45 -5.25 16.81
CA SER A 192 17.60 -5.04 15.91
C SER A 192 17.14 -4.81 14.46
N SER A 193 17.83 -3.94 13.72
CA SER A 193 17.61 -3.78 12.28
C SER A 193 18.35 -4.85 11.44
N SER A 194 19.10 -5.77 12.07
CA SER A 194 19.77 -6.86 11.38
C SER A 194 18.78 -7.96 10.99
N ILE A 195 18.86 -8.41 9.73
CA ILE A 195 18.11 -9.57 9.23
C ILE A 195 18.89 -10.89 9.34
N ARG A 196 20.17 -10.86 9.73
CA ARG A 196 21.02 -12.04 9.69
C ARG A 196 20.60 -13.07 10.75
N GLY A 197 20.37 -14.32 10.32
CA GLY A 197 19.97 -15.43 11.18
C GLY A 197 18.56 -15.30 11.75
N LYS A 198 17.76 -14.36 11.25
CA LYS A 198 16.41 -14.09 11.73
C LYS A 198 15.37 -15.01 11.10
N THR A 199 14.29 -15.25 11.83
CA THR A 199 13.11 -15.97 11.34
C THR A 199 12.13 -14.99 10.70
N LEU A 200 11.84 -15.17 9.41
CA LEU A 200 10.88 -14.38 8.64
C LEU A 200 9.56 -15.12 8.47
N PHE A 201 8.45 -14.46 8.77
CA PHE A 201 7.12 -14.85 8.36
C PHE A 201 6.65 -14.03 7.15
N MET A 202 6.00 -14.69 6.20
CA MET A 202 5.49 -14.07 4.96
C MET A 202 4.22 -14.80 4.49
N GLY A 203 3.48 -14.18 3.59
CA GLY A 203 2.25 -14.77 3.05
C GLY A 203 2.46 -16.04 2.26
N THR A 204 1.38 -16.77 2.03
CA THR A 204 1.41 -18.04 1.30
C THR A 204 1.34 -17.88 -0.22
N SER A 205 1.22 -16.68 -0.76
CA SER A 205 1.20 -16.46 -2.21
C SER A 205 2.53 -16.87 -2.86
N GLN A 206 2.46 -17.49 -4.04
CA GLN A 206 3.65 -18.01 -4.73
C GLN A 206 4.59 -16.88 -5.14
N CYS A 207 4.04 -15.72 -5.52
CA CYS A 207 4.80 -14.54 -5.90
C CYS A 207 5.81 -14.07 -4.83
N TYR A 208 5.51 -14.24 -3.54
CA TYR A 208 6.45 -13.92 -2.48
C TYR A 208 7.59 -14.94 -2.37
N LEU A 209 7.30 -16.22 -2.62
CA LEU A 209 8.34 -17.25 -2.62
C LEU A 209 9.33 -17.01 -3.76
N ASP A 210 8.81 -16.80 -4.98
CA ASP A 210 9.62 -16.50 -6.17
C ASP A 210 10.49 -15.25 -5.92
N LEU A 211 9.91 -14.20 -5.33
CA LEU A 211 10.64 -12.99 -4.95
C LEU A 211 11.80 -13.28 -3.99
N MET A 212 11.63 -14.19 -3.03
CA MET A 212 12.70 -14.56 -2.09
C MET A 212 13.78 -15.43 -2.71
N GLU A 213 13.44 -16.26 -3.69
CA GLU A 213 14.39 -17.04 -4.50
C GLU A 213 15.25 -16.12 -5.38
N GLU A 214 14.64 -15.09 -5.99
CA GLU A 214 15.33 -14.08 -6.78
C GLU A 214 16.24 -13.19 -5.91
N ASN A 215 15.81 -12.87 -4.69
CA ASN A 215 16.54 -12.00 -3.76
C ASN A 215 17.51 -12.76 -2.84
N THR A 216 18.43 -13.54 -3.42
CA THR A 216 19.44 -14.35 -2.68
C THR A 216 20.28 -13.54 -1.66
N GLY A 217 20.50 -12.25 -1.91
CA GLY A 217 21.19 -11.34 -0.98
C GLY A 217 20.40 -10.99 0.29
N ILE A 218 19.09 -11.24 0.30
CA ILE A 218 18.20 -11.15 1.45
C ILE A 218 17.97 -12.56 2.02
N SER A 219 17.48 -13.49 1.20
CA SER A 219 17.11 -14.83 1.65
C SER A 219 18.29 -15.60 2.23
N GLY A 220 19.48 -15.52 1.62
CA GLY A 220 20.71 -16.15 2.12
C GLY A 220 21.25 -15.58 3.43
N LYS A 221 20.68 -14.47 3.94
CA LYS A 221 21.02 -13.93 5.27
C LYS A 221 20.06 -14.41 6.35
N LEU A 222 18.85 -14.81 6.00
CA LEU A 222 17.84 -15.24 6.96
C LEU A 222 18.19 -16.62 7.53
N GLY A 223 17.77 -16.88 8.77
CA GLY A 223 17.95 -18.19 9.40
C GLY A 223 16.83 -19.16 9.00
N GLN A 224 15.61 -18.64 8.94
CA GLN A 224 14.42 -19.40 8.57
C GLN A 224 13.44 -18.48 7.85
N ILE A 225 12.75 -19.03 6.84
CA ILE A 225 11.62 -18.40 6.15
C ILE A 225 10.42 -19.33 6.36
N SER A 226 9.29 -18.80 6.78
CA SER A 226 8.05 -19.57 6.99
C SER A 226 6.88 -18.84 6.36
N ARG A 227 6.07 -19.58 5.60
CA ARG A 227 4.85 -19.10 4.96
C ARG A 227 3.69 -19.33 5.91
N ILE A 228 2.94 -18.28 6.20
CA ILE A 228 1.80 -18.32 7.12
C ILE A 228 0.55 -17.74 6.45
N GLN A 229 -0.61 -18.24 6.88
CA GLN A 229 -1.91 -17.72 6.46
C GLN A 229 -2.24 -16.42 7.20
N GLY A 230 -3.20 -15.67 6.67
CA GLY A 230 -3.63 -14.39 7.22
C GLY A 230 -2.98 -13.19 6.53
N GLY A 231 -3.23 -12.00 7.05
CA GLY A 231 -2.72 -10.74 6.50
C GLY A 231 -1.74 -10.02 7.41
N ALA A 232 -1.42 -8.76 7.08
CA ALA A 232 -0.46 -7.95 7.83
C ALA A 232 -0.74 -7.90 9.35
N GLN A 233 -2.02 -7.84 9.76
CA GLN A 233 -2.41 -7.88 11.16
C GLN A 233 -1.99 -9.18 11.87
N ASP A 234 -2.20 -10.33 11.22
CA ASP A 234 -1.83 -11.65 11.77
C ASP A 234 -0.31 -11.77 11.89
N TYR A 235 0.42 -11.28 10.88
CA TYR A 235 1.87 -11.33 10.85
C TYR A 235 2.44 -10.48 11.99
N LEU A 236 1.95 -9.25 12.14
CA LEU A 236 2.36 -8.34 13.21
C LEU A 236 2.00 -8.89 14.61
N ALA A 237 0.88 -9.61 14.74
CA ALA A 237 0.52 -10.29 15.98
C ALA A 237 1.48 -11.45 16.29
N ALA A 238 1.90 -12.24 15.29
CA ALA A 238 2.91 -13.28 15.45
C ALA A 238 4.29 -12.70 15.86
N LEU A 239 4.67 -11.58 15.24
CA LEU A 239 5.84 -10.80 15.61
C LEU A 239 5.75 -10.35 17.09
N ASP A 240 4.60 -9.82 17.51
CA ASP A 240 4.36 -9.41 18.90
C ASP A 240 4.51 -10.56 19.90
N ARG A 241 3.98 -11.73 19.58
CA ARG A 241 4.12 -12.95 20.39
C ARG A 241 5.54 -13.54 20.38
N GLY A 242 6.42 -13.04 19.50
CA GLY A 242 7.82 -13.50 19.40
C GLY A 242 7.95 -14.83 18.65
N GLU A 243 6.98 -15.19 17.83
CA GLU A 243 7.00 -16.41 16.99
C GLU A 243 7.95 -16.25 15.81
N CYS A 244 8.17 -15.02 15.37
CA CYS A 244 9.14 -14.64 14.35
C CYS A 244 9.90 -13.37 14.78
N ASP A 245 10.99 -13.09 14.06
CA ASP A 245 11.76 -11.86 14.22
C ASP A 245 11.38 -10.78 13.21
N LEU A 246 10.88 -11.22 12.04
CA LEU A 246 10.58 -10.39 10.89
C LEU A 246 9.25 -10.82 10.25
N VAL A 247 8.56 -9.87 9.66
CA VAL A 247 7.39 -10.11 8.80
C VAL A 247 7.57 -9.43 7.45
N MET A 248 7.04 -10.01 6.38
CA MET A 248 6.98 -9.38 5.07
C MET A 248 5.63 -8.69 4.88
N ILE A 249 5.62 -7.37 4.84
CA ILE A 249 4.44 -6.51 4.65
C ILE A 249 4.85 -5.26 3.88
N THR A 250 3.90 -4.40 3.51
CA THR A 250 4.17 -3.11 2.87
C THR A 250 4.66 -2.06 3.87
N ASP A 251 5.39 -1.06 3.39
CA ASP A 251 5.81 0.11 4.19
C ASP A 251 4.57 0.89 4.67
N SER A 252 3.58 1.05 3.79
CA SER A 252 2.28 1.62 4.15
C SER A 252 1.56 0.85 5.26
N ALA A 253 1.63 -0.49 5.29
CA ALA A 253 1.08 -1.27 6.40
C ALA A 253 1.83 -1.00 7.71
N VAL A 254 3.17 -0.90 7.67
CA VAL A 254 3.97 -0.54 8.85
C VAL A 254 3.50 0.79 9.44
N ASP A 255 3.31 1.81 8.59
CA ASP A 255 2.86 3.13 9.02
C ASP A 255 1.40 3.12 9.52
N TYR A 256 0.51 2.40 8.84
CA TYR A 256 -0.88 2.24 9.25
C TYR A 256 -1.00 1.62 10.64
N PHE A 257 -0.37 0.47 10.89
CA PHE A 257 -0.43 -0.23 12.19
C PHE A 257 0.40 0.43 13.30
N ASN A 258 1.19 1.46 12.98
CA ASN A 258 1.82 2.32 13.97
C ASN A 258 0.94 3.50 14.38
N SER A 259 -0.06 3.86 13.55
CA SER A 259 -0.92 5.04 13.74
C SER A 259 -2.35 4.71 14.17
N HIS A 260 -2.76 3.45 14.06
CA HIS A 260 -4.09 2.91 14.40
C HIS A 260 -3.97 1.75 15.38
#